data_AF-A0A954FGX2-F1
#
_entry.id   AF-A0A954FGX2-F1
#
_cell.length_a   1.000
_cell.length_b   1.000
_cell.length_c   1.000
_cell.angle_alpha   90.00
_cell.angle_beta   90.00
_cell.angle_gamma   90.00
#
_symmetry.space_group_name_H-M   'P 1'
#
loop_
_entity.id
_entity.type
_entity.pdbx_description
1 polymer ?
#
loop_
_entity_poly.entity_id
_entity_poly.type
_entity_poly.pdbx_seq_one_letter_code
_entity_poly.pdbx_strand_id
1 'polypeptide(L)'
;MASAPSGNAPAGPKVSSVRTAFSLILLLVVLVICVIEVRAGFGQFLTNKAFTNVSQNNMFQDVTFADAQGMLAAFPSESPVEVLATEDVHHYQWFSLLRPLMGGKSPEMFVTTDHSDPPKALTFYTSTEDNSYVAPMHPPTIEMGQEDLHPETSGEESPAASDAAEPATSEESK
;
A
#
# COMPACT_ATOMS: atom_id res chain seq x y z
N MET A 1 -82.77 -0.36 -15.49
CA MET A 1 -81.56 -1.11 -15.10
C MET A 1 -80.82 -1.49 -16.38
N ALA A 2 -79.67 -0.89 -16.65
CA ALA A 2 -78.83 -1.22 -17.79
C ALA A 2 -77.54 -1.86 -17.25
N SER A 3 -77.31 -3.14 -17.55
CA SER A 3 -76.07 -3.83 -17.22
C SER A 3 -74.96 -3.36 -18.16
N ALA A 4 -73.90 -2.78 -17.60
CA ALA A 4 -72.72 -2.40 -18.37
C ALA A 4 -71.96 -3.67 -18.83
N PRO A 5 -71.41 -3.69 -20.05
CA PRO A 5 -70.57 -4.79 -20.52
C PRO A 5 -69.24 -4.82 -19.75
N SER A 6 -68.95 -5.95 -19.12
CA SER A 6 -67.65 -6.27 -18.54
C SER A 6 -66.63 -6.45 -19.66
N GLY A 7 -65.97 -5.36 -20.05
CA GLY A 7 -64.85 -5.39 -20.99
C GLY A 7 -63.60 -5.88 -20.27
N ASN A 8 -63.23 -7.14 -20.46
CA ASN A 8 -61.91 -7.64 -20.06
C ASN A 8 -60.84 -6.82 -20.80
N ALA A 9 -59.92 -6.21 -20.06
CA ALA A 9 -58.83 -5.45 -20.64
C ALA A 9 -57.98 -6.34 -21.57
N PRO A 10 -57.53 -5.80 -22.73
CA PRO A 10 -56.72 -6.57 -23.66
C PRO A 10 -55.41 -7.01 -22.98
N ALA A 11 -55.13 -8.32 -23.02
CA ALA A 11 -53.89 -8.86 -22.50
C ALA A 11 -52.71 -8.19 -23.23
N GLY A 12 -51.86 -7.50 -22.46
CA GLY A 12 -50.70 -6.78 -22.99
C GLY A 12 -49.74 -7.69 -23.75
N PRO A 13 -48.82 -7.12 -24.55
CA PRO A 13 -47.93 -7.89 -25.42
C PRO A 13 -47.12 -8.91 -24.61
N LYS A 14 -47.33 -10.21 -24.88
CA LYS A 14 -46.51 -11.28 -24.28
C LYS A 14 -45.10 -11.18 -24.85
N VAL A 15 -44.16 -10.72 -24.03
CA VAL A 15 -42.73 -10.82 -24.36
C VAL A 15 -42.36 -12.30 -24.50
N SER A 16 -41.61 -12.64 -25.55
CA SER A 16 -41.14 -14.01 -25.78
C SER A 16 -40.26 -14.45 -24.60
N SER A 17 -40.58 -15.61 -23.99
CA SER A 17 -39.83 -16.17 -22.85
C SER A 17 -38.33 -16.30 -23.13
N VAL A 18 -37.96 -16.50 -24.39
CA VAL A 18 -36.57 -16.56 -24.86
C VAL A 18 -35.88 -15.21 -24.63
N ARG A 19 -36.52 -14.09 -24.97
CA ARG A 19 -35.96 -12.74 -24.75
C ARG A 19 -35.80 -12.43 -23.27
N THR A 20 -36.72 -12.91 -22.44
CA THR A 20 -36.62 -12.78 -20.98
C THR A 20 -35.42 -13.54 -20.43
N ALA A 21 -35.18 -14.78 -20.90
CA ALA A 21 -34.03 -15.57 -20.48
C ALA A 21 -32.70 -14.90 -20.87
N PHE A 22 -32.57 -14.41 -22.11
CA PHE A 22 -31.39 -13.66 -22.53
C PHE A 22 -31.18 -12.38 -21.72
N SER A 23 -32.26 -11.64 -21.42
CA SER A 23 -32.18 -10.44 -20.58
C SER A 23 -31.67 -10.75 -19.17
N LEU A 24 -32.15 -11.85 -18.57
CA LEU A 24 -31.68 -12.28 -17.25
C LEU A 24 -30.20 -12.66 -17.24
N ILE A 25 -29.73 -13.36 -18.29
CA ILE A 25 -28.32 -13.72 -18.42
C ILE A 25 -27.45 -12.46 -18.52
N LEU A 26 -27.84 -11.50 -19.36
CA LEU A 26 -27.12 -10.23 -19.50
C LEU A 26 -27.10 -9.45 -18.18
N LEU A 27 -28.23 -9.40 -17.47
CA LEU A 27 -28.31 -8.74 -16.17
C LEU A 27 -27.39 -9.40 -15.14
N LEU A 28 -27.30 -10.73 -15.13
CA LEU A 28 -26.39 -11.46 -14.26
C LEU A 28 -24.92 -11.13 -14.58
N VAL A 29 -24.56 -11.08 -15.86
CA VAL A 29 -23.20 -10.70 -16.29
C VAL A 29 -22.86 -9.28 -15.82
N VAL A 30 -23.76 -8.32 -16.03
CA VAL A 30 -23.55 -6.94 -15.57
C VAL A 30 -23.42 -6.85 -14.06
N LEU A 31 -24.26 -7.60 -13.32
CA LEU A 31 -24.20 -7.64 -11.86
C LEU A 31 -22.85 -8.18 -11.35
N VAL A 32 -22.31 -9.24 -11.98
CA VAL A 32 -20.99 -9.76 -11.64
C VAL A 32 -19.90 -8.72 -11.89
N ILE A 33 -19.94 -8.03 -13.04
CA ILE A 33 -18.99 -6.95 -13.35
C ILE A 33 -19.08 -5.85 -12.29
N CYS A 34 -20.29 -5.40 -11.95
CA CYS A 34 -20.49 -4.37 -10.92
C CYS A 34 -19.87 -4.76 -9.56
N VAL A 35 -20.02 -6.02 -9.13
CA VAL A 35 -19.43 -6.49 -7.87
C VAL A 35 -17.90 -6.44 -7.93
N ILE A 36 -17.30 -6.85 -9.04
CA ILE A 36 -15.85 -6.79 -9.24
C ILE A 36 -15.34 -5.35 -9.15
N GLU A 37 -16.02 -4.43 -9.83
CA GLU A 37 -15.63 -3.01 -9.84
C GLU A 37 -15.79 -2.34 -8.49
N VAL A 38 -16.90 -2.60 -7.80
CA VAL A 38 -17.12 -2.08 -6.44
C VAL A 38 -16.03 -2.62 -5.53
N ARG A 39 -15.71 -3.92 -5.59
CA ARG A 39 -14.65 -4.53 -4.79
C ARG A 39 -13.29 -3.87 -5.06
N ALA A 40 -12.97 -3.57 -6.31
CA ALA A 40 -11.71 -2.94 -6.70
C ALA A 40 -11.61 -1.48 -6.26
N GLY A 41 -12.62 -0.66 -6.57
CA GLY A 41 -12.65 0.76 -6.23
C GLY A 41 -12.79 0.99 -4.72
N PHE A 42 -13.66 0.23 -4.06
CA PHE A 42 -13.87 0.33 -2.62
C PHE A 42 -12.67 -0.20 -1.82
N GLY A 43 -12.02 -1.27 -2.29
CA GLY A 43 -10.79 -1.79 -1.71
C GLY A 43 -9.69 -0.72 -1.65
N GLN A 44 -9.37 -0.13 -2.80
CA GLN A 44 -8.39 0.96 -2.89
C GLN A 44 -8.78 2.14 -1.98
N PHE A 45 -10.06 2.54 -1.96
CA PHE A 45 -10.54 3.65 -1.13
C PHE A 45 -10.37 3.39 0.38
N LEU A 46 -10.74 2.20 0.86
CA LEU A 46 -10.59 1.84 2.27
C LEU A 46 -9.13 1.79 2.69
N THR A 47 -8.27 1.19 1.85
CA THR A 47 -6.83 1.14 2.09
C THR A 47 -6.23 2.54 2.11
N ASN A 48 -6.51 3.39 1.12
CA ASN A 48 -6.04 4.78 1.11
C ASN A 48 -6.45 5.53 2.37
N LYS A 49 -7.69 5.32 2.86
CA LYS A 49 -8.17 5.96 4.09
C LYS A 49 -7.41 5.48 5.32
N ALA A 50 -7.15 4.18 5.43
CA ALA A 50 -6.39 3.60 6.53
C ALA A 50 -4.95 4.12 6.54
N PHE A 51 -4.27 4.04 5.40
CA PHE A 51 -2.88 4.49 5.25
C PHE A 51 -2.73 6.00 5.48
N THR A 52 -3.63 6.82 4.92
CA THR A 52 -3.66 8.27 5.18
C THR A 52 -3.87 8.57 6.66
N ASN A 53 -4.76 7.84 7.35
CA ASN A 53 -5.01 8.07 8.77
C ASN A 53 -3.77 7.77 9.62
N VAL A 54 -3.04 6.70 9.32
CA VAL A 54 -1.80 6.37 10.02
C VAL A 54 -0.69 7.39 9.70
N SER A 55 -0.59 7.83 8.45
CA SER A 55 0.38 8.85 8.01
C SER A 55 0.17 10.21 8.68
N GLN A 56 -1.07 10.70 8.75
CA GLN A 56 -1.40 11.98 9.40
C GLN A 56 -1.05 12.04 10.88
N ASN A 57 -0.93 10.89 11.55
CA ASN A 57 -0.54 10.81 12.95
C ASN A 57 0.98 10.66 13.15
N ASN A 58 1.79 10.80 12.09
CA ASN A 58 3.24 10.51 12.06
C ASN A 58 3.60 9.08 12.48
N MET A 59 2.63 8.16 12.50
CA MET A 59 2.85 6.80 13.00
C MET A 59 3.29 5.83 11.90
N PHE A 60 3.26 6.25 10.63
CA PHE A 60 3.51 5.33 9.51
C PHE A 60 4.91 4.70 9.57
N GLN A 61 5.91 5.46 10.04
CA GLN A 61 7.29 4.96 10.23
C GLN A 61 7.45 3.97 11.39
N ASP A 62 6.44 3.87 12.27
CA ASP A 62 6.41 2.90 13.38
C ASP A 62 5.57 1.67 13.04
N VAL A 63 4.92 1.64 11.88
CA VAL A 63 4.11 0.51 11.43
C VAL A 63 5.02 -0.56 10.81
N THR A 64 4.94 -1.77 11.35
CA THR A 64 5.61 -2.92 10.75
C THR A 64 5.00 -3.22 9.39
N PHE A 65 5.79 -3.76 8.46
CA PHE A 65 5.26 -4.15 7.15
C PHE A 65 4.08 -5.12 7.27
N ALA A 66 4.12 -6.06 8.22
CA ALA A 66 3.01 -6.98 8.48
C ALA A 66 1.71 -6.25 8.89
N ASP A 67 1.82 -5.22 9.72
CA ASP A 67 0.66 -4.39 10.09
C ASP A 67 0.14 -3.58 8.90
N ALA A 68 1.05 -3.02 8.09
CA ALA A 68 0.69 -2.31 6.85
C ALA A 68 -0.03 -3.23 5.86
N GLN A 69 0.42 -4.49 5.70
CA GLN A 69 -0.28 -5.51 4.92
C GLN A 69 -1.67 -5.81 5.49
N GLY A 70 -1.81 -5.83 6.83
CA GLY A 70 -3.10 -5.97 7.51
C GLY A 70 -4.10 -4.85 7.22
N MET A 71 -3.62 -3.68 6.80
CA MET A 71 -4.46 -2.53 6.40
C MET A 71 -4.93 -2.59 4.94
N LEU A 72 -4.37 -3.50 4.13
CA LEU A 72 -4.83 -3.72 2.75
C LEU A 72 -6.23 -4.33 2.76
N ALA A 73 -7.15 -3.70 2.04
CA ALA A 73 -8.56 -4.06 2.05
C ALA A 73 -8.96 -4.76 0.76
N ALA A 74 -9.93 -5.65 0.87
CA ALA A 74 -10.53 -6.34 -0.28
C ALA A 74 -9.54 -7.15 -1.13
N PHE A 75 -8.46 -7.66 -0.53
CA PHE A 75 -7.55 -8.66 -1.10
C PHE A 75 -6.91 -8.25 -2.44
N PRO A 76 -6.11 -7.16 -2.50
CA PRO A 76 -5.33 -6.88 -3.70
C PRO A 76 -4.41 -8.07 -4.04
N SER A 77 -4.06 -8.18 -5.31
CA SER A 77 -2.98 -9.06 -5.75
C SER A 77 -1.65 -8.37 -5.50
N GLU A 78 -0.66 -9.11 -5.01
CA GLU A 78 0.71 -8.64 -4.84
C GLU A 78 1.55 -9.07 -6.05
N SER A 79 2.37 -8.16 -6.58
CA SER A 79 3.34 -8.47 -7.63
C SER A 79 4.76 -8.47 -7.06
N PRO A 80 5.77 -8.96 -7.81
CA PRO A 80 7.12 -9.13 -7.29
C PRO A 80 7.68 -7.84 -6.68
N VAL A 81 8.33 -8.00 -5.53
CA VAL A 81 8.97 -6.91 -4.80
C VAL A 81 10.15 -6.37 -5.62
N GLU A 82 10.19 -5.05 -5.80
CA GLU A 82 11.36 -4.38 -6.37
C GLU A 82 12.34 -4.06 -5.24
N VAL A 83 13.48 -4.74 -5.23
CA VAL A 83 14.53 -4.54 -4.22
C VAL A 83 15.45 -3.41 -4.68
N LEU A 84 15.42 -2.28 -3.98
CA LEU A 84 16.31 -1.14 -4.18
C LEU A 84 17.47 -1.21 -3.18
N ALA A 85 18.41 -0.26 -3.29
CA ALA A 85 19.62 -0.26 -2.45
C ALA A 85 19.33 -0.08 -0.95
N THR A 86 18.23 0.60 -0.60
CA THR A 86 17.90 0.98 0.78
C THR A 86 16.47 0.61 1.19
N GLU A 87 15.65 0.18 0.23
CA GLU A 87 14.23 -0.07 0.44
C GLU A 87 13.73 -1.18 -0.49
N ASP A 88 12.63 -1.81 -0.11
CA ASP A 88 11.89 -2.76 -0.93
C ASP A 88 10.53 -2.14 -1.30
N VAL A 89 10.13 -2.25 -2.57
CA VAL A 89 8.85 -1.73 -3.06
C VAL A 89 7.87 -2.88 -3.28
N HIS A 90 6.79 -2.88 -2.51
CA HIS A 90 5.73 -3.88 -2.58
C HIS A 90 4.57 -3.33 -3.40
N HIS A 91 4.15 -4.08 -4.42
CA HIS A 91 3.22 -3.63 -5.45
C HIS A 91 1.88 -4.35 -5.29
N TYR A 92 0.82 -3.59 -5.01
CA TYR A 92 -0.53 -4.10 -4.81
C TYR A 92 -1.48 -3.61 -5.90
N GLN A 93 -2.25 -4.53 -6.50
CA GLN A 93 -3.18 -4.22 -7.58
C GLN A 93 -4.56 -4.83 -7.32
N TRP A 94 -5.63 -4.06 -7.51
CA TRP A 94 -6.99 -4.61 -7.54
C TRP A 94 -7.43 -4.83 -8.98
N PHE A 95 -7.95 -6.02 -9.26
CA PHE A 95 -8.46 -6.33 -10.60
C PHE A 95 -9.72 -5.52 -10.94
N SER A 96 -9.72 -4.86 -12.10
CA SER A 96 -10.86 -4.15 -12.68
C SER A 96 -11.02 -4.55 -14.15
N LEU A 97 -12.26 -4.78 -14.58
CA LEU A 97 -12.66 -5.05 -15.95
C LEU A 97 -13.03 -3.77 -16.70
N LEU A 98 -13.68 -2.81 -16.03
CA LEU A 98 -14.19 -1.59 -16.66
C LEU A 98 -13.09 -0.56 -16.92
N ARG A 99 -12.13 -0.40 -16.01
CA ARG A 99 -11.08 0.62 -16.18
C ARG A 99 -10.28 0.41 -17.47
N PRO A 100 -9.75 -0.79 -17.78
CA PRO A 100 -9.07 -1.03 -19.05
C PRO A 100 -9.94 -0.75 -20.28
N LEU A 101 -11.24 -1.07 -20.21
CA LEU A 101 -12.19 -0.78 -21.30
C LEU A 101 -12.42 0.72 -21.52
N MET A 102 -12.23 1.54 -20.49
CA MET A 102 -12.31 3.01 -20.57
C MET A 102 -10.95 3.67 -20.81
N GLY A 103 -9.89 2.89 -21.06
CA GLY A 103 -8.53 3.40 -21.25
C GLY A 103 -7.79 3.76 -19.95
N GLY A 104 -8.36 3.42 -18.79
CA GLY A 104 -7.74 3.60 -17.47
C GLY A 104 -6.94 2.37 -17.03
N LYS A 105 -6.05 2.57 -16.06
CA LYS A 105 -5.33 1.47 -15.39
C LYS A 105 -6.13 0.92 -14.21
N SER A 106 -5.86 -0.33 -13.86
CA SER A 106 -6.35 -0.94 -12.62
C SER A 106 -5.92 -0.13 -11.40
N PRO A 107 -6.70 -0.11 -10.31
CA PRO A 107 -6.25 0.41 -9.03
C PRO A 107 -4.93 -0.22 -8.60
N GLU A 108 -3.96 0.62 -8.25
CA GLU A 108 -2.62 0.20 -7.85
C GLU A 108 -2.16 1.02 -6.65
N MET A 109 -1.41 0.36 -5.77
CA MET A 109 -0.78 0.93 -4.58
C MET A 109 0.62 0.36 -4.45
N PHE A 110 1.54 1.20 -4.02
CA PHE A 110 2.90 0.84 -3.72
C PHE A 110 3.16 1.15 -2.25
N VAL A 111 3.85 0.25 -1.57
CA VAL A 111 4.31 0.44 -0.20
C VAL A 111 5.80 0.21 -0.19
N THR A 112 6.58 1.17 0.31
CA THR A 112 8.03 0.97 0.47
C THR A 112 8.35 0.57 1.89
N THR A 113 9.33 -0.30 2.06
CA THR A 113 9.79 -0.78 3.37
C THR A 113 11.30 -0.67 3.48
N ASP A 114 11.82 -0.48 4.69
CA ASP A 114 13.26 -0.60 4.94
C ASP A 114 13.70 -2.08 4.99
N HIS A 115 15.02 -2.30 5.09
CA HIS A 115 15.63 -3.62 5.27
C HIS A 115 15.85 -4.00 6.74
N SER A 116 15.08 -3.39 7.67
CA SER A 116 15.18 -3.74 9.09
C SER A 116 14.51 -5.09 9.39
N ASP A 117 14.77 -5.65 10.57
CA ASP A 117 14.14 -6.88 11.04
C ASP A 117 13.44 -6.62 12.40
N PRO A 118 12.10 -6.52 12.45
CA PRO A 118 11.15 -6.67 11.34
C PRO A 118 11.09 -5.43 10.42
N PRO A 119 10.83 -5.60 9.11
CA PRO A 119 10.80 -4.49 8.15
C PRO A 119 9.68 -3.51 8.48
N LYS A 120 9.95 -2.21 8.33
CA LYS A 120 9.01 -1.12 8.61
C LYS A 120 8.50 -0.49 7.34
N ALA A 121 7.23 -0.11 7.32
CA ALA A 121 6.66 0.66 6.23
C ALA A 121 7.16 2.11 6.29
N LEU A 122 7.69 2.62 5.19
CA LEU A 122 8.26 3.97 5.10
C LEU A 122 7.26 4.94 4.47
N THR A 123 6.74 4.58 3.30
CA THR A 123 5.76 5.39 2.58
C THR A 123 4.81 4.53 1.74
N PHE A 124 3.75 5.15 1.23
CA PHE A 124 2.85 4.54 0.26
C PHE A 124 2.43 5.57 -0.81
N TYR A 125 2.15 5.10 -2.02
CA TYR A 125 1.65 5.93 -3.11
C TYR A 125 0.73 5.13 -4.05
N THR A 126 -0.04 5.82 -4.89
CA THR A 126 -0.98 5.19 -5.85
C THR A 126 -0.73 5.68 -7.27
N SER A 127 -0.94 4.83 -8.27
CA SER A 127 -0.72 5.18 -9.69
C SER A 127 -1.67 6.25 -10.24
N THR A 128 -2.71 6.62 -9.50
CA THR A 128 -3.72 7.62 -9.89
C THR A 128 -3.28 9.07 -9.66
N GLU A 129 -2.19 9.26 -8.96
CA GLU A 129 -1.65 10.58 -8.66
C GLU A 129 -0.34 10.78 -9.44
N ASP A 130 -0.34 11.70 -10.42
CA ASP A 130 0.87 12.39 -10.93
C ASP A 130 1.49 13.26 -9.81
N ASN A 131 1.64 12.71 -8.61
CA ASN A 131 2.06 13.43 -7.43
C ASN A 131 3.48 12.98 -7.14
N SER A 132 4.39 13.78 -7.68
CA SER A 132 5.79 13.86 -7.31
C SER A 132 5.95 13.69 -5.80
N TYR A 133 6.58 12.57 -5.45
CA TYR A 133 7.34 12.33 -4.22
C TYR A 133 7.72 13.62 -3.48
N VAL A 134 7.14 13.84 -2.29
CA VAL A 134 7.79 14.65 -1.26
C VAL A 134 8.59 13.66 -0.43
N ALA A 135 9.88 13.56 -0.73
CA ALA A 135 10.82 12.85 0.12
C ALA A 135 10.63 13.32 1.57
N PRO A 136 10.61 12.43 2.58
CA PRO A 136 11.00 12.89 3.91
C PRO A 136 12.40 13.50 3.75
N MET A 137 12.49 14.81 3.97
CA MET A 137 13.75 15.53 3.98
C MET A 137 14.76 14.71 4.76
N HIS A 138 15.94 14.52 4.16
CA HIS A 138 17.14 14.08 4.88
C HIS A 138 17.14 14.70 6.28
N PRO A 139 17.50 13.96 7.34
CA PRO A 139 17.88 14.61 8.59
C PRO A 139 18.96 15.65 8.23
N PRO A 140 18.88 16.89 8.74
CA PRO A 140 19.82 17.93 8.35
C PRO A 140 21.24 17.39 8.55
N THR A 141 21.98 17.27 7.45
CA THR A 141 23.43 17.14 7.50
C THR A 141 23.91 18.32 8.33
N ILE A 142 24.33 18.06 9.57
CA ILE A 142 25.09 19.03 10.33
C ILE A 142 26.38 19.23 9.54
N GLU A 143 26.42 20.27 8.72
CA GLU A 143 27.67 20.85 8.27
C GLU A 143 28.42 21.29 9.53
N MET A 144 29.30 20.42 10.04
CA MET A 144 30.41 20.85 10.88
C MET A 144 31.31 21.70 9.99
N GLY A 145 30.98 22.99 9.93
CA GLY A 145 31.81 24.03 9.36
C GLY A 145 33.18 24.00 10.01
N GLN A 146 34.15 23.64 9.18
CA GLN A 146 35.57 23.59 9.44
C GLN A 146 36.18 25.00 9.23
N GLU A 147 37.17 25.31 10.08
CA GLU A 147 38.18 26.40 10.00
C GLU A 147 37.67 27.82 10.36
N ASP A 148 38.27 28.54 11.31
CA ASP A 148 39.70 28.88 11.32
C ASP A 148 40.22 29.51 12.65
N LEU A 149 41.55 29.44 12.83
CA LEU A 149 42.46 30.35 13.59
C LEU A 149 42.88 30.06 15.05
N HIS A 150 43.99 29.30 15.15
CA HIS A 150 45.30 29.71 15.71
C HIS A 150 45.62 29.61 17.24
N PRO A 151 46.93 29.50 17.62
CA PRO A 151 47.44 28.50 18.55
C PRO A 151 48.03 29.08 19.83
N GLU A 152 48.02 28.32 20.94
CA GLU A 152 48.97 28.48 22.05
C GLU A 152 49.10 27.13 22.80
N THR A 153 50.21 26.41 22.58
CA THR A 153 51.40 26.28 23.43
C THR A 153 51.24 25.53 24.77
N SER A 154 51.98 24.40 24.83
CA SER A 154 52.78 23.86 25.95
C SER A 154 52.15 22.92 26.98
N GLY A 155 52.86 21.79 27.14
CA GLY A 155 52.92 20.98 28.35
C GLY A 155 52.74 19.49 28.03
N GLU A 156 53.80 18.70 27.84
CA GLU A 156 54.41 17.84 28.90
C GLU A 156 53.58 16.53 29.06
N GLU A 157 54.05 15.30 29.08
CA GLU A 157 55.33 14.61 28.93
C GLU A 157 54.93 13.11 28.82
N SER A 158 55.77 12.30 28.18
CA SER A 158 55.67 10.84 28.00
C SER A 158 55.80 10.07 29.36
N PRO A 159 55.91 8.72 29.47
CA PRO A 159 55.83 7.62 28.50
C PRO A 159 55.14 6.30 28.98
N ALA A 160 55.13 5.31 28.08
CA ALA A 160 55.40 3.86 28.27
C ALA A 160 54.41 2.90 28.99
N ALA A 161 53.89 1.97 28.18
CA ALA A 161 54.02 0.50 28.24
C ALA A 161 53.73 -0.31 29.53
N SER A 162 52.74 -1.21 29.44
CA SER A 162 52.80 -2.62 29.88
C SER A 162 51.62 -3.35 29.20
N ASP A 163 51.79 -4.29 28.28
CA ASP A 163 52.26 -5.67 28.44
C ASP A 163 51.33 -6.57 29.29
N ALA A 164 51.18 -7.81 28.82
CA ALA A 164 50.63 -9.02 29.45
C ALA A 164 49.12 -9.40 29.27
N ALA A 165 48.96 -10.47 28.47
CA ALA A 165 48.34 -11.77 28.83
C ALA A 165 46.94 -12.16 28.26
N GLU A 166 46.97 -13.03 27.25
CA GLU A 166 46.11 -14.23 27.07
C GLU A 166 46.40 -15.31 28.17
N PRO A 167 45.76 -16.51 28.24
CA PRO A 167 44.48 -17.04 27.70
C PRO A 167 43.65 -17.88 28.75
N ALA A 168 42.64 -18.63 28.25
CA ALA A 168 42.03 -19.87 28.79
C ALA A 168 40.86 -19.71 29.79
N THR A 169 39.82 -20.55 29.93
CA THR A 169 39.28 -21.76 29.26
C THR A 169 37.93 -22.08 29.96
N SER A 170 37.06 -22.84 29.26
CA SER A 170 36.13 -23.89 29.76
C SER A 170 34.91 -23.60 30.65
N GLU A 171 33.77 -24.20 30.25
CA GLU A 171 32.79 -25.03 31.00
C GLU A 171 31.39 -24.81 30.40
N GLU A 172 30.78 -25.71 29.62
CA GLU A 172 30.20 -27.02 29.97
C GLU A 172 29.24 -26.99 31.18
N SER A 173 27.93 -26.91 30.92
CA SER A 173 26.94 -27.65 31.71
C SER A 173 25.54 -27.65 31.08
N LYS A 174 25.22 -28.84 30.55
CA LYS A 174 23.97 -29.61 30.74
C LYS A 174 22.63 -29.08 30.19
#